data_AF-A0A7Z0TW37-F1
#
_entry.id   AF-A0A7Z0TW37-F1
#
_cell.length_a   1.000
_cell.length_b   1.000
_cell.length_c   1.000
_cell.angle_alpha   90.00
_cell.angle_beta   90.00
_cell.angle_gamma   90.00
#
_symmetry.space_group_name_H-M   'P 1'
#
loop_
_entity.id
_entity.type
_entity.pdbx_description
1 polymer ?
#
loop_
_entity_poly.entity_id
_entity_poly.type
_entity_poly.pdbx_seq_one_letter_code
_entity_poly.pdbx_strand_id
1 'polypeptide(L)'
;MSNNDLPGLTPAWLISLGLALGCTIVVMIPASIATGDQIKSSDWIGFSGNVVAGAMTLIAAILAWFAVKRQIDAQDQAQRAARQQQTTDLARILYAELAHLVARCCFDFEAPWREYWQGPSLDKMQTVKLRKFVPVDPVIYRAVAGQLALLGPAAQHLMEFHYRLSALRREIDNLTSNADLNNEQIENENLQLVARRFRETLRPGSKALEALAELVKDTGEIEALARELYYESRPHEDIGKTLKARVEAILRTT
;
A
#
# COMPACT_ATOMS: atom_id res chain seq x y z
N MET A 1 -39.28 -2.95 3.08
CA MET A 1 -40.24 -2.81 1.96
C MET A 1 -39.67 -3.63 0.83
N SER A 2 -40.37 -4.70 0.43
CA SER A 2 -39.93 -5.66 -0.58
C SER A 2 -39.90 -4.98 -1.95
N ASN A 3 -38.73 -4.87 -2.56
CA ASN A 3 -38.60 -4.49 -3.97
C ASN A 3 -39.13 -5.67 -4.79
N ASN A 4 -40.34 -5.53 -5.31
CA ASN A 4 -40.89 -6.45 -6.29
C ASN A 4 -40.23 -6.15 -7.65
N ASP A 5 -39.00 -6.62 -7.81
CA ASP A 5 -38.34 -6.72 -9.11
C ASP A 5 -39.03 -7.82 -9.92
N LEU A 6 -40.03 -7.44 -10.74
CA LEU A 6 -40.50 -8.28 -11.83
C LEU A 6 -39.33 -8.44 -12.83
N PRO A 7 -38.82 -9.67 -13.06
CA PRO A 7 -37.67 -9.86 -13.93
C PRO A 7 -38.10 -9.58 -15.37
N GLY A 8 -37.65 -8.45 -15.92
CA GLY A 8 -37.75 -8.15 -17.36
C GLY A 8 -38.44 -6.84 -17.73
N LEU A 9 -39.12 -6.15 -16.81
CA LEU A 9 -39.79 -4.87 -17.08
C LEU A 9 -39.06 -3.72 -16.40
N THR A 10 -37.89 -3.36 -16.91
CA THR A 10 -37.22 -2.12 -16.48
C THR A 10 -38.03 -0.91 -16.95
N PRO A 11 -38.02 0.24 -16.23
CA PRO A 11 -38.67 1.47 -16.66
C PRO A 11 -38.31 1.89 -18.10
N ALA A 12 -37.09 1.55 -18.55
CA ALA A 12 -36.63 1.76 -19.92
C ALA A 12 -37.46 0.99 -20.97
N TRP A 13 -37.98 -0.20 -20.64
CA TRP A 13 -38.83 -0.99 -21.53
C TRP A 13 -40.18 -0.31 -21.77
N LEU A 14 -40.80 0.24 -20.72
CA LEU A 14 -42.07 0.97 -20.82
C LEU A 14 -41.90 2.25 -21.66
N ILE A 15 -40.78 2.95 -21.50
CA ILE A 15 -40.44 4.13 -22.32
C ILE A 15 -40.21 3.73 -23.77
N SER A 16 -39.46 2.65 -24.04
CA SER A 16 -39.23 2.14 -25.39
C SER A 16 -40.52 1.67 -26.08
N LEU A 17 -41.41 1.00 -25.34
CA LEU A 17 -42.71 0.55 -25.82
C LEU A 17 -43.59 1.77 -26.16
N GLY A 18 -43.64 2.77 -25.27
CA GLY A 18 -44.37 4.02 -25.51
C GLY A 18 -43.84 4.82 -26.70
N LEU A 19 -42.51 4.85 -26.89
CA LEU A 19 -41.87 5.49 -28.04
C LEU A 19 -42.21 4.75 -29.35
N ALA A 20 -42.17 3.42 -29.33
CA ALA A 20 -42.50 2.57 -30.48
C ALA A 20 -43.99 2.65 -30.86
N LEU A 21 -44.88 2.63 -29.87
CA LEU A 21 -46.32 2.83 -30.03
C LEU A 21 -46.63 4.24 -30.53
N GLY A 22 -46.00 5.27 -29.95
CA GLY A 22 -46.15 6.65 -30.39
C GLY A 22 -45.72 6.84 -31.84
N CYS A 23 -44.58 6.26 -32.24
CA CYS A 23 -44.11 6.30 -33.62
C CYS A 23 -45.04 5.53 -34.57
N THR A 24 -45.53 4.35 -34.20
CA THR A 24 -46.48 3.60 -35.05
C THR A 24 -47.81 4.32 -35.17
N ILE A 25 -48.36 4.88 -34.09
CA ILE A 25 -49.61 5.66 -34.11
C ILE A 25 -49.47 6.89 -35.03
N VAL A 26 -48.38 7.65 -34.88
CA VAL A 26 -48.11 8.84 -35.72
C VAL A 26 -47.88 8.45 -37.20
N VAL A 27 -47.24 7.32 -37.49
CA VAL A 27 -46.93 6.95 -38.89
C VAL A 27 -48.09 6.20 -39.57
N MET A 28 -48.74 5.25 -38.89
CA MET A 28 -49.73 4.32 -39.48
C MET A 28 -51.16 4.86 -39.53
N ILE A 29 -51.61 5.61 -38.51
CA ILE A 29 -53.02 6.07 -38.46
C ILE A 29 -53.36 6.98 -39.65
N PRO A 30 -52.49 7.89 -40.12
CA PRO A 30 -52.85 8.77 -41.23
C PRO A 30 -52.61 8.12 -42.60
N ALA A 31 -51.67 7.18 -42.72
CA ALA A 31 -51.54 6.37 -43.93
C ALA A 31 -52.81 5.55 -44.26
N SER A 32 -53.63 5.29 -43.24
CA SER A 32 -54.90 4.56 -43.35
C SER A 32 -56.16 5.45 -43.40
N ILE A 33 -56.07 6.74 -43.04
CA ILE A 33 -57.23 7.66 -42.91
C ILE A 33 -57.11 8.94 -43.78
N ALA A 34 -55.91 9.29 -44.29
CA ALA A 34 -55.70 10.48 -45.12
C ALA A 34 -56.18 10.27 -46.57
N THR A 35 -57.50 10.22 -46.75
CA THR A 35 -58.19 10.22 -48.05
C THR A 35 -59.22 11.35 -48.19
N GLY A 36 -59.13 12.41 -47.38
CA GLY A 36 -60.02 13.57 -47.42
C GLY A 36 -59.30 14.91 -47.59
N ASP A 37 -59.85 15.79 -48.43
CA ASP A 37 -59.36 17.11 -48.88
C ASP A 37 -58.93 18.12 -47.78
N GLN A 38 -59.08 17.79 -46.50
CA GLN A 38 -58.82 18.68 -45.36
C GLN A 38 -57.38 18.61 -44.83
N ILE A 39 -56.59 17.57 -45.19
CA ILE A 39 -55.21 17.39 -44.69
C ILE A 39 -54.27 17.10 -45.86
N LYS A 40 -53.33 18.03 -46.14
CA LYS A 40 -52.30 17.82 -47.17
C LYS A 40 -51.29 16.78 -46.69
N SER A 41 -51.09 15.72 -47.48
CA SER A 41 -50.14 14.64 -47.22
C SER A 41 -48.69 15.13 -47.05
N SER A 42 -48.31 16.23 -47.70
CA SER A 42 -46.97 16.84 -47.60
C SER A 42 -46.63 17.35 -46.20
N ASP A 43 -47.57 17.98 -45.50
CA ASP A 43 -47.34 18.54 -44.17
C ASP A 43 -47.21 17.43 -43.12
N TRP A 44 -47.89 16.30 -43.35
CA TRP A 44 -47.81 15.14 -42.48
C TRP A 44 -46.51 14.34 -42.62
N ILE A 45 -46.01 14.19 -43.85
CA ILE A 45 -44.71 13.56 -44.11
C ILE A 45 -43.59 14.35 -43.39
N GLY A 46 -43.67 15.68 -43.39
CA GLY A 46 -42.76 16.54 -42.63
C GLY A 46 -42.86 16.33 -41.11
N PHE A 47 -44.07 16.22 -40.56
CA PHE A 47 -44.29 15.96 -39.13
C PHE A 47 -43.79 14.57 -38.69
N SER A 48 -44.16 13.52 -39.42
CA SER A 48 -43.75 12.14 -39.13
C SER A 48 -42.23 11.95 -39.25
N GLY A 49 -41.59 12.59 -40.23
CA GLY A 49 -40.13 12.62 -40.35
C GLY A 49 -39.42 13.20 -39.11
N ASN A 50 -39.94 14.30 -38.55
CA ASN A 50 -39.39 14.90 -37.34
C ASN A 50 -39.55 14.00 -36.09
N VAL A 51 -40.70 13.32 -35.95
CA VAL A 51 -40.94 12.40 -34.82
C VAL A 51 -39.99 11.21 -34.88
N VAL A 52 -39.80 10.61 -36.07
CA VAL A 52 -38.88 9.48 -36.25
C VAL A 52 -37.42 9.92 -36.02
N ALA A 53 -37.02 11.09 -36.50
CA ALA A 53 -35.69 11.64 -36.25
C ALA A 53 -35.43 11.88 -34.75
N GLY A 54 -36.41 12.42 -34.02
CA GLY A 54 -36.35 12.59 -32.57
C GLY A 54 -36.23 11.26 -31.82
N ALA A 55 -37.01 10.25 -32.25
CA ALA A 55 -36.93 8.90 -31.68
C ALA A 55 -35.55 8.26 -31.90
N MET A 56 -34.99 8.36 -33.10
CA MET A 56 -33.64 7.88 -33.41
C MET A 56 -32.56 8.59 -32.60
N THR A 57 -32.69 9.90 -32.41
CA THR A 57 -31.78 10.68 -31.56
C THR A 57 -31.82 10.21 -30.11
N LEU A 58 -33.01 9.89 -29.59
CA LEU A 58 -33.19 9.41 -28.23
C LEU A 58 -32.61 7.99 -28.05
N ILE A 59 -32.80 7.11 -29.03
CA ILE A 59 -32.16 5.79 -29.05
C ILE A 59 -30.63 5.93 -29.08
N ALA A 60 -30.09 6.79 -29.94
CA ALA A 60 -28.66 7.05 -30.01
C ALA A 60 -28.11 7.58 -28.68
N ALA A 61 -28.83 8.49 -28.02
CA ALA A 61 -28.47 9.01 -26.71
C ALA A 61 -28.46 7.93 -25.62
N ILE A 62 -29.46 7.02 -25.62
CA ILE A 62 -29.51 5.90 -24.68
C ILE A 62 -28.32 4.94 -24.91
N LEU A 63 -28.03 4.59 -26.17
CA LEU A 63 -26.90 3.73 -26.51
C LEU A 63 -25.56 4.36 -26.10
N ALA A 64 -25.39 5.66 -26.36
CA ALA A 64 -24.22 6.41 -25.91
C ALA A 64 -24.10 6.42 -24.38
N TRP A 65 -25.21 6.60 -23.67
CA TRP A 65 -25.23 6.54 -22.20
C TRP A 65 -24.78 5.19 -21.66
N PHE A 66 -25.32 4.08 -22.20
CA PHE A 66 -24.91 2.73 -21.78
C PHE A 66 -23.44 2.45 -22.07
N ALA A 67 -22.92 2.90 -23.21
CA ALA A 67 -21.51 2.77 -23.54
C ALA A 67 -20.62 3.54 -22.56
N VAL A 68 -20.96 4.80 -22.26
CA VAL A 68 -20.23 5.64 -21.29
C VAL A 68 -20.30 5.03 -19.89
N LYS A 69 -21.48 4.54 -19.47
CA LYS A 69 -21.64 3.92 -18.15
C LYS A 69 -20.74 2.70 -17.99
N ARG A 70 -20.71 1.82 -19.00
CA ARG A 70 -19.81 0.66 -19.01
C ARG A 70 -18.34 1.07 -18.98
N GLN A 71 -17.97 2.16 -19.65
CA GLN A 71 -16.61 2.69 -19.64
C GLN A 71 -16.21 3.21 -18.26
N ILE A 72 -17.07 3.98 -17.59
CA ILE A 72 -16.83 4.48 -16.23
C ILE A 72 -16.66 3.30 -15.27
N ASP A 73 -17.55 2.31 -15.32
CA ASP A 73 -17.48 1.15 -14.44
C ASP A 73 -16.19 0.33 -14.67
N ALA A 74 -15.73 0.22 -15.93
CA ALA A 74 -14.46 -0.42 -16.25
C ALA A 74 -13.24 0.38 -15.77
N GLN A 75 -13.27 1.72 -15.89
CA GLN A 75 -12.21 2.60 -15.38
C GLN A 75 -12.12 2.54 -13.85
N ASP A 76 -13.26 2.57 -13.16
CA ASP A 76 -13.32 2.45 -11.70
C ASP A 76 -12.72 1.12 -11.22
N GLN A 77 -13.04 0.02 -11.91
CA GLN A 77 -12.46 -1.30 -11.61
C GLN A 77 -10.95 -1.32 -11.85
N ALA A 78 -10.49 -0.79 -12.98
CA ALA A 78 -9.07 -0.70 -13.30
C ALA A 78 -8.31 0.16 -12.28
N GLN A 79 -8.88 1.30 -11.87
CA GLN A 79 -8.28 2.20 -10.89
C GLN A 79 -8.20 1.54 -9.49
N ARG A 80 -9.23 0.79 -9.08
CA ARG A 80 -9.22 0.03 -7.83
C ARG A 80 -8.15 -1.06 -7.85
N ALA A 81 -8.06 -1.81 -8.94
CA ALA A 81 -7.04 -2.86 -9.10
C ALA A 81 -5.62 -2.27 -9.09
N ALA A 82 -5.40 -1.18 -9.83
CA ALA A 82 -4.11 -0.48 -9.85
C ALA A 82 -3.73 0.05 -8.46
N ARG A 83 -4.68 0.62 -7.71
CA ARG A 83 -4.42 1.10 -6.34
C ARG A 83 -4.08 -0.04 -5.40
N GLN A 84 -4.79 -1.17 -5.49
CA GLN A 84 -4.51 -2.34 -4.67
C GLN A 84 -3.11 -2.90 -4.96
N GLN A 85 -2.75 -3.00 -6.24
CA GLN A 85 -1.41 -3.45 -6.64
C GLN A 85 -0.33 -2.49 -6.15
N GLN A 86 -0.54 -1.18 -6.30
CA GLN A 86 0.37 -0.17 -5.76
C GLN A 86 0.58 -0.32 -4.25
N THR A 87 -0.49 -0.56 -3.48
CA THR A 87 -0.38 -0.77 -2.02
C THR A 87 0.42 -2.04 -1.70
N THR A 88 0.18 -3.15 -2.41
CA THR A 88 0.90 -4.41 -2.20
C THR A 88 2.38 -4.28 -2.57
N ASP A 89 2.69 -3.67 -3.71
CA ASP A 89 4.07 -3.46 -4.16
C ASP A 89 4.83 -2.54 -3.19
N LEU A 90 4.18 -1.45 -2.76
CA LEU A 90 4.72 -0.54 -1.74
C LEU A 90 4.98 -1.25 -0.41
N ALA A 91 4.03 -2.06 0.06
CA ALA A 91 4.18 -2.83 1.29
C ALA A 91 5.35 -3.82 1.18
N ARG A 92 5.49 -4.50 0.04
CA ARG A 92 6.55 -5.49 -0.20
C ARG A 92 7.95 -4.87 -0.17
N ILE A 93 8.16 -3.75 -0.87
CA ILE A 93 9.47 -3.08 -0.89
C ILE A 93 9.85 -2.50 0.49
N LEU A 94 8.86 -1.95 1.21
CA LEU A 94 9.07 -1.44 2.57
C LEU A 94 9.33 -2.58 3.56
N TYR A 95 8.64 -3.71 3.39
CA TYR A 95 8.85 -4.89 4.21
C TYR A 95 10.29 -5.43 4.03
N ALA A 96 10.80 -5.46 2.80
CA ALA A 96 12.18 -5.88 2.53
C ALA A 96 13.22 -4.97 3.18
N GLU A 97 13.12 -3.64 3.00
CA GLU A 97 14.03 -2.69 3.65
C GLU A 97 13.94 -2.80 5.18
N LEU A 98 12.73 -2.85 5.73
CA LEU A 98 12.50 -2.99 7.15
C LEU A 98 13.10 -4.29 7.70
N ALA A 99 12.91 -5.42 7.01
CA ALA A 99 13.46 -6.71 7.41
C ALA A 99 14.98 -6.66 7.50
N HIS A 100 15.66 -6.04 6.52
CA HIS A 100 17.11 -5.84 6.56
C HIS A 100 17.55 -4.94 7.73
N LEU A 101 16.86 -3.83 7.98
CA LEU A 101 17.20 -2.92 9.07
C LEU A 101 16.96 -3.55 10.45
N VAL A 102 15.85 -4.27 10.62
CA VAL A 102 15.53 -4.99 11.86
C VAL A 102 16.52 -6.13 12.07
N ALA A 103 16.82 -6.92 11.03
CA ALA A 103 17.83 -7.96 11.08
C ALA A 103 19.16 -7.36 11.57
N ARG A 104 19.63 -6.27 10.95
CA ARG A 104 20.84 -5.58 11.38
C ARG A 104 20.82 -5.24 12.86
N CYS A 105 19.78 -4.55 13.33
CA CYS A 105 19.65 -4.18 14.74
C CYS A 105 19.64 -5.41 15.67
N CYS A 106 19.04 -6.52 15.26
CA CYS A 106 19.05 -7.77 16.03
C CYS A 106 20.47 -8.36 16.10
N PHE A 107 21.12 -8.57 14.96
CA PHE A 107 22.45 -9.18 14.91
C PHE A 107 23.53 -8.28 15.55
N ASP A 108 23.36 -6.97 15.50
CA ASP A 108 24.23 -6.00 16.18
C ASP A 108 24.06 -6.04 17.71
N PHE A 109 22.87 -6.40 18.20
CA PHE A 109 22.59 -6.58 19.62
C PHE A 109 22.98 -7.98 20.15
N GLU A 110 23.08 -8.96 19.28
CA GLU A 110 23.46 -10.35 19.61
C GLU A 110 24.99 -10.55 19.62
N ALA A 111 25.45 -11.80 19.75
CA ALA A 111 26.87 -12.14 19.74
C ALA A 111 27.51 -11.79 18.37
N PRO A 112 28.75 -11.29 18.31
CA PRO A 112 29.73 -11.22 19.41
C PRO A 112 29.61 -9.95 20.27
N TRP A 113 28.72 -9.03 19.93
CA TRP A 113 28.68 -7.69 20.54
C TRP A 113 27.95 -7.60 21.86
N ARG A 114 27.17 -8.64 22.17
CA ARG A 114 26.39 -8.77 23.41
C ARG A 114 27.17 -8.41 24.68
N GLU A 115 28.46 -8.71 24.74
CA GLU A 115 29.33 -8.39 25.88
C GLU A 115 29.42 -6.89 26.19
N TYR A 116 29.37 -6.03 25.16
CA TYR A 116 29.42 -4.58 25.32
C TYR A 116 28.09 -3.99 25.81
N TRP A 117 27.00 -4.76 25.67
CA TRP A 117 25.65 -4.33 26.03
C TRP A 117 25.27 -4.75 27.44
N GLN A 118 25.93 -5.76 28.02
CA GLN A 118 25.59 -6.34 29.32
C GLN A 118 26.45 -5.75 30.46
N GLY A 119 25.94 -4.70 31.09
CA GLY A 119 26.52 -4.14 32.33
C GLY A 119 27.90 -3.48 32.15
N PRO A 120 28.66 -3.29 33.25
CA PRO A 120 30.01 -2.76 33.19
C PRO A 120 30.94 -3.76 32.49
N SER A 121 30.98 -3.70 31.17
CA SER A 121 31.98 -4.34 30.33
C SER A 121 33.38 -4.01 30.86
N LEU A 122 34.18 -5.04 31.14
CA LEU A 122 35.59 -4.88 31.51
C LEU A 122 36.42 -4.32 30.34
N ASP A 123 35.97 -4.59 29.11
CA ASP A 123 36.58 -4.10 27.89
C ASP A 123 35.88 -2.84 27.38
N LYS A 124 36.61 -1.73 27.29
CA LYS A 124 36.06 -0.51 26.70
C LYS A 124 36.02 -0.65 25.17
N MET A 125 34.88 -0.32 24.57
CA MET A 125 34.74 -0.32 23.11
C MET A 125 35.48 0.88 22.51
N GLN A 126 36.31 0.63 21.49
CA GLN A 126 36.96 1.69 20.71
C GLN A 126 35.94 2.43 19.83
N THR A 127 36.13 3.74 19.65
CA THR A 127 35.28 4.58 18.78
C THR A 127 35.13 4.03 17.36
N VAL A 128 36.22 3.55 16.74
CA VAL A 128 36.19 2.97 15.38
C VAL A 128 35.28 1.75 15.30
N LYS A 129 35.25 0.96 16.38
CA LYS A 129 34.39 -0.22 16.49
C LYS A 129 32.93 0.20 16.64
N LEU A 130 32.64 1.18 17.50
CA LEU A 130 31.29 1.73 17.68
C LEU A 130 30.73 2.32 16.37
N ARG A 131 31.56 2.97 15.54
CA ARG A 131 31.14 3.54 14.25
C ARG A 131 30.59 2.49 13.27
N LYS A 132 31.00 1.22 13.37
CA LYS A 132 30.47 0.14 12.52
C LYS A 132 29.00 -0.18 12.78
N PHE A 133 28.49 0.22 13.94
CA PHE A 133 27.10 0.03 14.35
C PHE A 133 26.16 1.14 13.89
N VAL A 134 26.68 2.20 13.24
CA VAL A 134 25.83 3.26 12.69
C VAL A 134 24.81 2.62 11.72
N PRO A 135 23.50 2.72 11.99
CA PRO A 135 22.49 2.20 11.10
C PRO A 135 22.57 2.85 9.71
N VAL A 136 22.33 2.05 8.67
CA VAL A 136 22.24 2.56 7.30
C VAL A 136 21.00 3.44 7.15
N ASP A 137 21.14 4.51 6.37
CA ASP A 137 20.02 5.37 6.04
C ASP A 137 18.98 4.63 5.20
N PRO A 138 17.70 4.66 5.58
CA PRO A 138 16.64 4.06 4.79
C PRO A 138 16.47 4.84 3.49
N VAL A 139 16.54 4.14 2.37
CA VAL A 139 16.44 4.70 1.01
C VAL A 139 15.00 4.64 0.52
N ILE A 140 14.35 3.47 0.67
CA ILE A 140 13.01 3.22 0.15
C ILE A 140 11.99 3.99 0.97
N TYR A 141 12.01 3.87 2.30
CA TYR A 141 11.11 4.60 3.19
C TYR A 141 11.13 6.11 2.96
N ARG A 142 12.31 6.70 2.71
CA ARG A 142 12.42 8.13 2.38
C ARG A 142 11.81 8.44 1.01
N ALA A 143 12.08 7.62 -0.01
CA ALA A 143 11.56 7.82 -1.35
C ALA A 143 10.02 7.72 -1.41
N VAL A 144 9.42 6.89 -0.57
CA VAL A 144 7.96 6.62 -0.57
C VAL A 144 7.22 7.27 0.60
N ALA A 145 7.84 8.19 1.32
CA ALA A 145 7.26 8.82 2.52
C ALA A 145 5.87 9.44 2.26
N GLY A 146 5.67 10.06 1.08
CA GLY A 146 4.39 10.64 0.68
C GLY A 146 3.27 9.62 0.40
N GLN A 147 3.61 8.33 0.29
CA GLN A 147 2.67 7.24 0.00
C GLN A 147 2.35 6.37 1.22
N LEU A 148 2.97 6.63 2.38
CA LEU A 148 2.77 5.83 3.60
C LEU A 148 1.31 5.77 4.04
N ALA A 149 0.51 6.80 3.75
CA ALA A 149 -0.92 6.82 4.04
C ALA A 149 -1.71 5.66 3.38
N LEU A 150 -1.18 5.07 2.30
CA LEU A 150 -1.78 3.90 1.65
C LEU A 150 -1.71 2.63 2.49
N LEU A 151 -0.83 2.58 3.50
CA LEU A 151 -0.57 1.42 4.35
C LEU A 151 -1.40 1.41 5.64
N GLY A 152 -2.22 2.44 5.87
CA GLY A 152 -3.09 2.53 7.04
C GLY A 152 -2.30 2.46 8.37
N PRO A 153 -2.69 1.60 9.33
CA PRO A 153 -2.03 1.51 10.65
C PRO A 153 -0.55 1.13 10.59
N ALA A 154 -0.11 0.37 9.57
CA ALA A 154 1.29 -0.02 9.42
C ALA A 154 2.23 1.20 9.27
N ALA A 155 1.73 2.31 8.73
CA ALA A 155 2.47 3.54 8.58
C ALA A 155 2.97 4.09 9.93
N GLN A 156 2.16 4.02 10.98
CA GLN A 156 2.54 4.54 12.30
C GLN A 156 3.72 3.76 12.89
N HIS A 157 3.69 2.43 12.79
CA HIS A 157 4.77 1.58 13.28
C HIS A 157 6.06 1.77 12.47
N LEU A 158 5.94 1.93 11.14
CA LEU A 158 7.06 2.27 10.27
C LEU A 158 7.69 3.61 10.66
N MET A 159 6.88 4.64 10.89
CA MET A 159 7.36 5.96 11.30
C MET A 159 8.07 5.90 12.65
N GLU A 160 7.47 5.20 13.63
CA GLU A 160 8.07 5.03 14.96
C GLU A 160 9.42 4.32 14.88
N PHE A 161 9.53 3.23 14.11
CA PHE A 161 10.78 2.52 13.89
C PHE A 161 11.86 3.43 13.29
N HIS A 162 11.57 4.10 12.17
CA HIS A 162 12.55 4.95 11.48
C HIS A 162 12.95 6.18 12.31
N TYR A 163 12.04 6.72 13.11
CA TYR A 163 12.36 7.77 14.07
C TYR A 163 13.35 7.29 15.13
N ARG A 164 13.10 6.12 15.73
CA ARG A 164 14.00 5.52 16.73
C ARG A 164 15.36 5.14 16.12
N LEU A 165 15.36 4.63 14.88
CA LEU A 165 16.57 4.29 14.13
C LEU A 165 17.43 5.53 13.86
N SER A 166 16.79 6.64 13.47
CA SER A 166 17.47 7.93 13.25
C SER A 166 18.04 8.48 14.55
N ALA A 167 17.33 8.34 15.67
CA ALA A 167 17.82 8.74 16.98
C ALA A 167 19.05 7.91 17.41
N LEU A 168 19.01 6.59 17.21
CA LEU A 168 20.14 5.69 17.45
C LEU A 168 21.36 6.08 16.60
N ARG A 169 21.16 6.32 15.30
CA ARG A 169 22.22 6.78 14.41
C ARG A 169 22.86 8.07 14.93
N ARG A 170 22.04 9.08 15.24
CA ARG A 170 22.51 10.37 15.75
C ARG A 170 23.31 10.21 17.05
N GLU A 171 22.87 9.31 17.94
CA GLU A 171 23.58 9.01 19.18
C GLU A 171 25.00 8.48 18.88
N ILE A 172 25.12 7.50 17.99
CA ILE A 172 26.42 6.94 17.61
C ILE A 172 27.28 7.98 16.87
N ASP A 173 26.69 8.75 15.96
CA ASP A 173 27.42 9.80 15.23
C ASP A 173 27.96 10.88 16.19
N ASN A 174 27.17 11.30 17.20
CA ASN A 174 27.60 12.26 18.21
C ASN A 174 28.76 11.74 19.07
N LEU A 175 28.71 10.46 19.47
CA LEU A 175 29.76 9.82 20.27
C LEU A 175 31.04 9.57 19.48
N THR A 176 30.97 9.56 18.14
CA THR A 176 32.10 9.23 17.27
C THR A 176 32.61 10.39 16.41
N SER A 177 32.00 11.58 16.49
CA SER A 177 32.33 12.75 15.66
C SER A 177 33.56 13.52 16.13
N ASN A 178 33.79 13.59 17.45
CA ASN A 178 34.89 14.37 18.04
C ASN A 178 36.09 13.51 18.49
N ALA A 179 35.97 12.19 18.36
CA ALA A 179 36.98 11.28 18.86
C ALA A 179 38.18 11.18 17.90
N ASP A 180 39.39 11.44 18.42
CA ASP A 180 40.62 11.22 17.67
C ASP A 180 40.66 9.76 17.19
N LEU A 181 40.79 9.60 15.86
CA LEU A 181 40.35 8.45 15.08
C LEU A 181 40.92 7.07 15.50
N ASN A 182 41.86 6.97 16.43
CA ASN A 182 42.60 5.72 16.66
C ASN A 182 42.78 5.24 18.11
N ASN A 183 42.30 5.92 19.17
CA ASN A 183 42.52 5.38 20.53
C ASN A 183 41.52 5.78 21.63
N GLU A 184 40.50 6.57 21.31
CA GLU A 184 39.50 6.90 22.32
C GLU A 184 38.59 5.70 22.63
N GLN A 185 38.43 5.45 23.92
CA GLN A 185 37.57 4.43 24.46
C GLN A 185 36.24 5.07 24.86
N ILE A 186 35.13 4.45 24.45
CA ILE A 186 33.79 4.93 24.81
C ILE A 186 33.50 4.55 26.26
N GLU A 187 33.02 5.52 27.04
CA GLU A 187 32.58 5.30 28.42
C GLU A 187 31.42 4.30 28.47
N ASN A 188 31.37 3.50 29.55
CA ASN A 188 30.37 2.44 29.67
C ASN A 188 28.93 3.00 29.66
N GLU A 189 28.69 4.15 30.30
CA GLU A 189 27.37 4.80 30.33
C GLU A 189 26.86 5.14 28.93
N ASN A 190 27.75 5.63 28.06
CA ASN A 190 27.43 5.93 26.66
C ASN A 190 27.13 4.66 25.86
N LEU A 191 27.86 3.57 26.11
CA LEU A 191 27.57 2.26 25.51
C LEU A 191 26.23 1.69 25.97
N GLN A 192 25.89 1.85 27.24
CA GLN A 192 24.59 1.45 27.79
C GLN A 192 23.45 2.26 27.18
N LEU A 193 23.65 3.56 26.94
CA LEU A 193 22.70 4.40 26.24
C LEU A 193 22.47 3.91 24.80
N VAL A 194 23.54 3.62 24.05
CA VAL A 194 23.44 3.08 22.68
C VAL A 194 22.74 1.72 22.68
N ALA A 195 23.09 0.82 23.59
CA ALA A 195 22.43 -0.49 23.74
C ALA A 195 20.93 -0.34 24.01
N ARG A 196 20.56 0.57 24.91
CA ARG A 196 19.16 0.90 25.19
C ARG A 196 18.46 1.41 23.94
N ARG A 197 19.08 2.31 23.18
CA ARG A 197 18.50 2.84 21.92
C ARG A 197 18.31 1.74 20.88
N PHE A 198 19.28 0.84 20.70
CA PHE A 198 19.12 -0.35 19.85
C PHE A 198 17.88 -1.15 20.25
N ARG A 199 17.75 -1.49 21.54
CA ARG A 199 16.60 -2.24 22.04
C ARG A 199 15.28 -1.49 21.84
N GLU A 200 15.25 -0.18 22.03
CA GLU A 200 14.08 0.67 21.79
C GLU A 200 13.64 0.68 20.30
N THR A 201 14.53 0.37 19.35
CA THR A 201 14.16 0.23 17.92
C THR A 201 13.50 -1.11 17.60
N LEU A 202 13.83 -2.19 18.33
CA LEU A 202 13.42 -3.55 17.95
C LEU A 202 11.92 -3.79 18.10
N ARG A 203 11.29 -3.26 19.17
CA ARG A 203 9.84 -3.40 19.39
C ARG A 203 9.00 -2.75 18.27
N PRO A 204 9.19 -1.47 17.90
CA PRO A 204 8.45 -0.88 16.80
C PRO A 204 8.81 -1.53 15.45
N GLY A 205 10.05 -1.98 15.25
CA GLY A 205 10.45 -2.73 14.06
C GLY A 205 9.68 -4.05 13.90
N SER A 206 9.58 -4.84 14.97
CA SER A 206 8.79 -6.09 14.97
C SER A 206 7.31 -5.83 14.71
N LYS A 207 6.73 -4.80 15.33
CA LYS A 207 5.32 -4.43 15.08
C LYS A 207 5.08 -3.96 13.66
N ALA A 208 6.03 -3.22 13.08
CA ALA A 208 5.95 -2.77 11.69
C ALA A 208 6.04 -3.94 10.71
N LEU A 209 6.89 -4.94 10.97
CA LEU A 209 6.94 -6.18 10.19
C LEU A 209 5.61 -6.93 10.29
N GLU A 210 5.07 -7.11 11.49
CA GLU A 210 3.76 -7.77 11.69
C GLU A 210 2.63 -7.05 10.94
N ALA A 211 2.56 -5.72 11.02
CA ALA A 211 1.52 -4.94 10.38
C ALA A 211 1.63 -4.95 8.84
N LEU A 212 2.86 -4.94 8.30
CA LEU A 212 3.07 -5.05 6.85
C LEU A 212 2.87 -6.48 6.32
N ALA A 213 3.09 -7.49 7.14
CA ALA A 213 2.92 -8.89 6.75
C ALA A 213 1.49 -9.22 6.31
N GLU A 214 0.48 -8.47 6.79
CA GLU A 214 -0.91 -8.61 6.33
C GLU A 214 -1.09 -8.25 4.84
N LEU A 215 -0.17 -7.46 4.27
CA LEU A 215 -0.22 -6.95 2.90
C LEU A 215 0.76 -7.65 1.95
N VAL A 216 1.65 -8.50 2.48
CA VAL A 216 2.78 -9.12 1.75
C VAL A 216 2.65 -10.64 1.80
N LYS A 217 2.78 -11.32 0.65
CA LYS A 217 2.56 -12.77 0.55
C LYS A 217 3.80 -13.61 0.86
N ASP A 218 4.98 -13.06 0.62
CA ASP A 218 6.29 -13.72 0.58
C ASP A 218 7.20 -13.31 1.76
N THR A 219 6.61 -12.97 2.89
CA THR A 219 7.31 -12.47 4.09
C THR A 219 8.43 -13.37 4.56
N GLY A 220 8.19 -14.69 4.60
CA GLY A 220 9.18 -15.68 5.04
C GLY A 220 10.44 -15.74 4.16
N GLU A 221 10.28 -15.60 2.84
CA GLU A 221 11.40 -15.57 1.90
C GLU A 221 12.22 -14.29 2.06
N ILE A 222 11.52 -13.15 2.18
CA ILE A 222 12.17 -11.85 2.39
C ILE A 222 12.94 -11.82 3.72
N GLU A 223 12.36 -12.33 4.81
CA GLU A 223 13.04 -12.43 6.11
C GLU A 223 14.21 -13.42 6.09
N ALA A 224 14.14 -14.49 5.28
CA ALA A 224 15.26 -15.43 5.12
C ALA A 224 16.44 -14.75 4.41
N LEU A 225 16.18 -14.08 3.29
CA LEU A 225 17.19 -13.30 2.54
C LEU A 225 17.83 -12.20 3.40
N ALA A 226 17.03 -11.52 4.22
CA ALA A 226 17.54 -10.49 5.13
C ALA A 226 18.53 -11.02 6.18
N ARG A 227 18.38 -12.29 6.58
CA ARG A 227 19.25 -12.95 7.57
C ARG A 227 20.45 -13.64 6.94
N GLU A 228 20.35 -14.09 5.70
CA GLU A 228 21.41 -14.83 4.99
C GLU A 228 22.77 -14.12 5.03
N LEU A 229 22.78 -12.79 4.76
CA LEU A 229 23.97 -11.94 4.82
C LEU A 229 24.70 -11.99 6.17
N TYR A 230 23.98 -12.23 7.26
CA TYR A 230 24.57 -12.30 8.59
C TYR A 230 25.08 -13.71 8.91
N TYR A 231 24.42 -14.75 8.40
CA TYR A 231 24.84 -16.15 8.60
C TYR A 231 26.13 -16.49 7.87
N GLU A 232 26.40 -15.88 6.71
CA GLU A 232 27.71 -15.99 6.05
C GLU A 232 28.85 -15.57 6.98
N SER A 233 28.61 -14.55 7.81
CA SER A 233 29.58 -14.05 8.79
C SER A 233 29.53 -14.77 10.14
N ARG A 234 28.52 -15.61 10.39
CA ARG A 234 28.22 -16.24 11.70
C ARG A 234 27.61 -17.65 11.54
N PRO A 235 28.40 -18.65 11.10
CA PRO A 235 27.89 -19.98 10.75
C PRO A 235 27.39 -20.81 11.94
N HIS A 236 27.67 -20.41 13.18
CA HIS A 236 27.25 -21.11 14.40
C HIS A 236 25.87 -20.69 14.92
N GLU A 237 25.22 -19.72 14.28
CA GLU A 237 23.90 -19.28 14.69
C GLU A 237 22.78 -20.18 14.20
N ASP A 238 21.68 -20.24 14.95
CA ASP A 238 20.47 -20.97 14.55
C ASP A 238 19.79 -20.28 13.35
N ILE A 239 19.95 -20.90 12.17
CA ILE A 239 19.40 -20.47 10.88
C ILE A 239 17.86 -20.56 10.86
N GLY A 240 17.28 -21.47 11.65
CA GLY A 240 15.83 -21.66 11.74
C GLY A 240 15.12 -20.58 12.54
N LYS A 241 15.84 -19.78 13.34
CA LYS A 241 15.25 -18.79 14.24
C LYS A 241 14.83 -17.51 13.49
N THR A 242 13.51 -17.27 13.46
CA THR A 242 12.89 -16.10 12.80
C THR A 242 13.32 -14.76 13.42
N LEU A 243 13.17 -13.67 12.67
CA LEU A 243 13.47 -12.32 13.18
C LEU A 243 12.61 -11.99 14.41
N LYS A 244 11.31 -12.31 14.36
CA LYS A 244 10.41 -12.15 15.51
C LYS A 244 10.91 -12.87 16.76
N ALA A 245 11.28 -14.15 16.64
CA ALA A 245 11.78 -14.93 17.77
C ALA A 245 13.10 -14.36 18.34
N ARG A 246 13.95 -13.78 17.50
CA ARG A 246 15.18 -13.08 17.92
C ARG A 246 14.88 -11.79 18.66
N VAL A 247 14.03 -10.92 18.09
CA VAL A 247 13.56 -9.70 18.75
C VAL A 247 12.96 -10.01 20.12
N GLU A 248 12.07 -11.00 20.20
CA GLU A 248 11.45 -11.38 21.46
C GLU A 248 12.48 -11.87 22.49
N ALA A 249 13.46 -12.67 22.09
CA ALA A 249 14.52 -13.11 22.98
C ALA A 249 15.35 -11.95 23.54
N ILE A 250 15.65 -10.95 22.71
CA ILE A 250 16.35 -9.71 23.11
C ILE A 250 15.50 -8.86 24.06
N LEU A 251 14.20 -8.74 23.78
CA LEU A 251 13.29 -7.96 24.61
C LEU A 251 12.97 -8.63 25.96
N ARG A 252 13.15 -9.95 26.09
CA ARG A 252 12.96 -10.72 27.33
C ARG A 252 14.18 -10.76 28.24
N THR A 253 15.37 -10.36 27.79
CA THR A 253 16.62 -10.47 28.56
C THR A 253 16.81 -9.36 29.61
N THR A 254 15.71 -8.92 30.23
CA THR A 254 15.66 -7.95 31.32
C THR A 254 14.96 -8.53 32.52
#